data_AF-A0A2G8KD29-F1
#
_entry.id   AF-A0A2G8KD29-F1
#
_cell.length_a   1.000
_cell.length_b   1.000
_cell.length_c   1.000
_cell.angle_alpha   90.00
_cell.angle_beta   90.00
_cell.angle_gamma   90.00
#
_symmetry.space_group_name_H-M   'P 1'
#
loop_
_entity.id
_entity.type
_entity.pdbx_description
1 polymer ?
#
loop_
_entity_poly.entity_id
_entity_poly.type
_entity_poly.pdbx_seq_one_letter_code
_entity_poly.pdbx_strand_id
1 'polypeptide(L)'
;MNGLGSIVKEEKACKGVGRGGSSGSKFRISLGLPVGAVINCADNTGAKNLYVIAVAGIRGRLNRLPAAAIGDMLVATVKKGKPELRKKVMPAVVIRQRKAIRRKDGTVIYFEDNAGVIVNNKGEMKGSAITGPVAKECADLWPRIASNAGSVA
;
A
#
# COMPACT_ATOMS: atom_id res chain seq x y z
N MET A 1 23.05 38.77 20.28
CA MET A 1 23.19 38.01 19.02
C MET A 1 22.27 36.79 19.11
N ASN A 2 20.99 36.95 18.75
CA ASN A 2 20.00 35.88 18.81
C ASN A 2 19.75 35.39 17.39
N GLY A 3 20.39 34.28 17.02
CA GLY A 3 20.19 33.61 15.74
C GLY A 3 18.84 32.89 15.75
N LEU A 4 17.83 33.54 15.17
CA LEU A 4 16.57 32.89 14.78
C LEU A 4 16.89 31.82 13.75
N GLY A 5 16.98 30.56 14.21
CA GLY A 5 17.01 29.40 13.33
C GLY A 5 15.74 29.38 12.51
N SER A 6 15.88 29.60 11.20
CA SER A 6 14.82 29.48 10.23
C SER A 6 14.32 28.04 10.21
N ILE A 7 13.16 27.81 10.84
CA ILE A 7 12.38 26.59 10.67
C ILE A 7 11.86 26.60 9.23
N VAL A 8 12.64 26.02 8.32
CA VAL A 8 12.19 25.74 6.96
C VAL A 8 11.18 24.60 7.07
N LYS A 9 9.89 24.94 7.23
CA LYS A 9 8.80 23.98 7.01
C LYS A 9 8.84 23.63 5.53
N GLU A 10 9.39 22.47 5.20
CA GLU A 10 9.32 21.90 3.87
C GLU A 10 7.85 21.53 3.59
N GLU A 11 7.06 22.48 3.07
CA GLU A 11 5.77 22.17 2.46
C GLU A 11 6.01 21.37 1.18
N LYS A 12 6.06 20.04 1.31
CA LYS A 12 6.01 19.18 0.13
C LYS A 12 4.58 19.21 -0.40
N ALA A 13 4.38 20.00 -1.45
CA ALA A 13 3.21 19.94 -2.30
C ALA A 13 2.87 18.47 -2.62
N CYS A 14 1.62 18.08 -2.34
CA CYS A 14 1.08 16.78 -2.74
C CYS A 14 0.95 16.78 -4.27
N LYS A 15 2.05 16.50 -4.97
CA LYS A 15 2.03 16.23 -6.42
C LYS A 15 1.09 15.07 -6.63
N GLY A 16 0.12 15.21 -7.55
CA GLY A 16 -0.85 14.18 -7.87
C GLY A 16 -0.14 12.83 -8.00
N VAL A 17 -0.53 11.89 -7.15
CA VAL A 17 0.08 10.56 -7.09
C VAL A 17 -0.34 9.82 -8.36
N GLY A 18 0.41 10.03 -9.44
CA GLY A 18 0.48 9.07 -10.53
C GLY A 18 0.89 7.71 -9.95
N ARG A 19 0.65 6.63 -10.68
CA ARG A 19 1.11 5.28 -10.29
C ARG A 19 2.63 5.16 -10.45
N GLY A 20 3.40 5.99 -9.75
CA GLY A 20 4.85 6.01 -9.78
C GLY A 20 5.38 4.63 -9.41
N GLY A 21 6.03 3.96 -10.35
CA GLY A 21 6.66 2.66 -10.19
C GLY A 21 5.82 1.43 -10.55
N SER A 22 4.52 1.57 -10.88
CA SER A 22 3.73 0.40 -11.29
C SER A 22 3.96 0.08 -12.77
N SER A 23 4.31 -1.15 -13.10
CA SER A 23 4.36 -1.64 -14.48
C SER A 23 2.97 -2.07 -14.95
N GLY A 24 2.40 -1.34 -15.91
CA GLY A 24 1.21 -1.76 -16.66
C GLY A 24 -0.14 -1.41 -16.04
N SER A 25 -1.20 -2.06 -16.57
CA SER A 25 -2.59 -1.82 -16.19
C SER A 25 -3.15 -2.99 -15.37
N LYS A 26 -3.72 -2.66 -14.21
CA LYS A 26 -4.34 -3.63 -13.32
C LYS A 26 -5.70 -4.09 -13.88
N PHE A 27 -5.94 -5.40 -13.91
CA PHE A 27 -7.26 -5.96 -14.21
C PHE A 27 -8.25 -5.67 -13.07
N ARG A 28 -9.53 -5.46 -13.40
CA ARG A 28 -10.55 -5.13 -12.41
C ARG A 28 -10.88 -6.34 -11.54
N ILE A 29 -10.45 -6.29 -10.28
CA ILE A 29 -10.71 -7.30 -9.26
C ILE A 29 -11.63 -6.72 -8.16
N SER A 30 -12.23 -7.63 -7.38
CA SER A 30 -13.11 -7.28 -6.26
C SER A 30 -12.42 -6.38 -5.23
N LEU A 31 -12.97 -5.19 -4.99
CA LEU A 31 -12.51 -4.28 -3.93
C LEU A 31 -12.94 -4.83 -2.56
N GLY A 32 -12.00 -4.91 -1.62
CA GLY A 32 -12.24 -5.47 -0.29
C GLY A 32 -11.63 -4.66 0.85
N LEU A 33 -10.92 -3.58 0.55
CA LEU A 33 -10.30 -2.71 1.55
C LEU A 33 -10.81 -1.28 1.39
N PRO A 34 -11.95 -0.91 2.01
CA PRO A 34 -12.39 0.48 2.04
C PRO A 34 -11.44 1.35 2.89
N VAL A 35 -11.52 2.67 2.71
CA VAL A 35 -10.92 3.61 3.66
C VAL A 35 -11.42 3.32 5.09
N GLY A 36 -10.54 3.49 6.07
CA GLY A 36 -10.80 3.11 7.47
C GLY A 36 -10.44 1.66 7.82
N ALA A 37 -10.12 0.82 6.83
CA ALA A 37 -9.65 -0.54 7.09
C ALA A 37 -8.28 -0.52 7.80
N VAL A 38 -8.09 -1.46 8.72
CA VAL A 38 -6.79 -1.78 9.32
C VAL A 38 -6.29 -3.09 8.70
N ILE A 39 -5.10 -3.05 8.12
CA ILE A 39 -4.45 -4.22 7.52
C ILE A 39 -3.10 -4.49 8.19
N ASN A 40 -2.62 -5.72 8.07
CA ASN A 40 -1.31 -6.10 8.57
C ASN A 40 -0.21 -5.49 7.70
N CYS A 41 0.92 -5.15 8.31
CA CYS A 41 2.13 -4.83 7.58
C CYS A 41 2.93 -6.11 7.39
N ALA A 42 3.25 -6.44 6.15
CA ALA A 42 4.01 -7.64 5.80
C ALA A 42 5.49 -7.36 5.53
N ASP A 43 5.98 -6.16 5.87
CA ASP A 43 7.39 -5.82 5.70
C ASP A 43 8.15 -5.75 7.03
N ASN A 44 9.47 -5.75 6.94
CA ASN A 44 10.36 -5.64 8.09
C ASN A 44 10.69 -4.19 8.50
N THR A 45 9.91 -3.18 8.08
CA THR A 45 10.17 -1.78 8.47
C THR A 45 9.97 -1.53 9.97
N GLY A 46 9.18 -2.39 10.63
CA GLY A 46 8.82 -2.29 12.04
C GLY A 46 7.42 -1.69 12.26
N ALA A 47 6.64 -1.50 11.20
CA ALA A 47 5.18 -1.34 11.30
C ALA A 47 4.52 -2.71 11.53
N LYS A 48 3.46 -2.76 12.34
CA LYS A 48 2.63 -3.97 12.54
C LYS A 48 1.28 -3.83 11.84
N ASN A 49 0.63 -2.67 12.03
CA ASN A 49 -0.70 -2.41 11.49
C ASN A 49 -0.71 -1.10 10.70
N LEU A 50 -1.26 -1.16 9.49
CA LEU A 50 -1.48 -0.03 8.61
C LEU A 50 -2.97 0.33 8.61
N TYR A 51 -3.27 1.61 8.75
CA TYR A 51 -4.63 2.16 8.64
C TYR A 51 -4.79 2.92 7.34
N VAL A 52 -5.76 2.49 6.52
CA VAL A 52 -6.00 3.04 5.19
C VAL A 52 -6.74 4.37 5.29
N ILE A 53 -6.14 5.42 4.75
CA ILE A 53 -6.70 6.78 4.74
C ILE A 53 -7.32 7.10 3.38
N ALA A 54 -6.58 6.79 2.30
CA ALA A 54 -7.02 7.03 0.95
C ALA A 54 -6.45 5.97 0.01
N VAL A 55 -7.01 5.90 -1.20
CA VAL A 55 -6.55 5.03 -2.27
C VAL A 55 -6.15 5.90 -3.46
N ALA A 56 -4.96 5.66 -3.99
CA ALA A 56 -4.43 6.45 -5.11
C ALA A 56 -5.20 6.13 -6.41
N GLY A 57 -5.36 7.13 -7.27
CA GLY A 57 -5.95 6.96 -8.60
C GLY A 57 -7.46 6.68 -8.62
N ILE A 58 -8.18 6.91 -7.53
CA ILE A 58 -9.65 6.79 -7.48
C ILE A 58 -10.31 8.15 -7.72
N ARG A 59 -11.34 8.14 -8.56
CA ARG A 59 -12.23 9.30 -8.74
C ARG A 59 -13.33 9.28 -7.67
N GLY A 60 -13.53 10.41 -7.00
CA GLY A 60 -14.58 10.55 -5.99
C GLY A 60 -15.98 10.38 -6.58
N ARG A 61 -16.89 9.79 -5.81
CA ARG A 61 -18.33 9.72 -6.10
C ARG A 61 -19.12 9.95 -4.82
N LEU A 62 -20.20 10.71 -4.90
CA LEU A 62 -21.07 11.00 -3.76
C LEU A 62 -21.50 9.70 -3.07
N ASN A 63 -21.38 9.67 -1.74
CA ASN A 63 -21.74 8.55 -0.86
C ASN A 63 -21.01 7.22 -1.16
N ARG A 64 -19.86 7.27 -1.85
CA ARG A 64 -19.01 6.09 -2.10
C ARG A 64 -17.69 6.21 -1.38
N LEU A 65 -17.43 5.28 -0.47
CA LEU A 65 -16.11 5.13 0.14
C LEU A 65 -15.11 4.63 -0.92
N PRO A 66 -13.96 5.29 -1.08
CA PRO A 66 -12.86 4.74 -1.87
C PRO A 66 -12.45 3.39 -1.28
N ALA A 67 -12.19 2.43 -2.16
CA ALA A 67 -11.79 1.09 -1.76
C ALA A 67 -10.71 0.55 -2.68
N ALA A 68 -9.86 -0.29 -2.12
CA ALA A 68 -8.73 -0.89 -2.79
C ALA A 68 -8.86 -2.41 -2.87
N ALA A 69 -8.03 -2.96 -3.75
CA ALA A 69 -7.74 -4.38 -3.87
C ALA A 69 -6.24 -4.60 -4.04
N ILE A 70 -5.84 -5.86 -4.14
CA ILE A 70 -4.46 -6.30 -4.39
C ILE A 70 -3.79 -5.48 -5.50
N GLY A 71 -2.57 -5.01 -5.26
CA GLY A 71 -1.77 -4.21 -6.19
C GLY A 71 -2.10 -2.72 -6.24
N ASP A 72 -3.14 -2.24 -5.55
CA ASP A 72 -3.41 -0.80 -5.45
C ASP A 72 -2.46 -0.12 -4.46
N MET A 73 -2.08 1.11 -4.78
CA MET A 73 -1.37 2.00 -3.87
C MET A 73 -2.35 2.73 -2.96
N LEU A 74 -2.07 2.68 -1.67
CA LEU A 74 -2.80 3.28 -0.58
C LEU A 74 -2.00 4.42 0.01
N VAL A 75 -2.70 5.36 0.63
CA VAL A 75 -2.15 6.28 1.60
C VAL A 75 -2.53 5.76 2.98
N ALA A 76 -1.55 5.45 3.82
CA ALA A 76 -1.75 4.80 5.10
C ALA A 76 -0.98 5.47 6.24
N THR A 77 -1.40 5.17 7.48
CA THR A 77 -0.66 5.51 8.71
C THR A 77 -0.40 4.26 9.52
N VAL A 78 0.71 4.24 10.25
CA VAL A 78 1.03 3.14 11.17
C VAL A 78 0.29 3.34 12.50
N LYS A 79 -0.60 2.40 12.85
CA LYS A 79 -1.32 2.42 14.13
C LYS A 79 -0.50 1.77 15.24
N LYS A 80 0.09 0.60 14.96
CA LYS A 80 0.96 -0.17 15.86
C LYS A 80 2.30 -0.42 15.17
N GLY A 81 3.41 -0.21 15.87
CA GLY A 81 4.76 -0.35 15.34
C GLY A 81 5.77 0.58 16.01
N LYS A 82 6.96 0.72 15.42
CA LYS A 82 8.03 1.62 15.89
C LYS A 82 7.50 3.06 16.06
N PRO A 83 7.81 3.76 17.17
CA PRO A 83 7.34 5.13 17.43
C PRO A 83 7.66 6.12 16.30
N GLU A 84 8.81 5.97 15.66
CA GLU A 84 9.28 6.84 14.56
C GLU A 84 8.42 6.79 13.29
N LEU A 85 7.72 5.67 13.07
CA LEU A 85 6.84 5.47 11.90
C LEU A 85 5.39 5.85 12.21
N ARG A 86 5.01 5.88 13.50
CA ARG A 86 3.66 6.27 13.93
C ARG A 86 3.42 7.74 13.63
N LYS A 87 2.15 8.12 13.44
CA LYS A 87 1.70 9.49 13.16
C LYS A 87 2.23 10.10 11.85
N LYS A 88 2.98 9.34 11.04
CA LYS A 88 3.40 9.74 9.69
C LYS A 88 2.48 9.12 8.65
N VAL A 89 2.15 9.92 7.64
CA VAL A 89 1.44 9.46 6.44
C VAL A 89 2.46 8.91 5.45
N MET A 90 2.22 7.71 4.94
CA MET A 90 3.13 7.03 4.02
C MET A 90 2.34 6.23 2.98
N PRO A 91 2.86 6.10 1.74
CA PRO A 91 2.25 5.24 0.76
C PRO A 91 2.52 3.77 1.10
N ALA A 92 1.57 2.91 0.76
CA ALA A 92 1.67 1.46 0.93
C ALA A 92 1.03 0.75 -0.27
N VAL A 93 1.43 -0.48 -0.56
CA VAL A 93 0.81 -1.32 -1.60
C VAL A 93 0.13 -2.51 -0.95
N VAL A 94 -1.07 -2.85 -1.42
CA VAL A 94 -1.80 -4.05 -0.97
C VAL A 94 -1.19 -5.30 -1.62
N ILE A 95 -0.73 -6.25 -0.82
CA ILE A 95 -0.14 -7.51 -1.31
C ILE A 95 -1.07 -8.71 -1.20
N ARG A 96 -1.97 -8.70 -0.20
CA ARG A 96 -2.89 -9.80 0.12
C ARG A 96 -4.26 -9.27 0.52
N GLN A 97 -5.29 -10.02 0.18
CA GLN A 97 -6.68 -9.67 0.45
C GLN A 97 -7.49 -10.93 0.81
N ARG A 98 -8.24 -10.85 1.90
CA ARG A 98 -9.12 -11.93 2.38
C ARG A 98 -10.38 -12.10 1.55
N LYS A 99 -10.88 -11.00 0.96
CA LYS A 99 -12.02 -11.07 0.03
C LYS A 99 -11.58 -11.78 -1.25
N ALA A 100 -12.36 -12.78 -1.65
CA ALA A 100 -12.08 -13.57 -2.84
C ALA A 100 -11.99 -12.73 -4.11
N ILE A 101 -10.99 -13.03 -4.93
CA ILE A 101 -10.79 -12.45 -6.26
C ILE A 101 -10.89 -13.53 -7.32
N ARG A 102 -11.41 -13.16 -8.49
CA ARG A 102 -11.51 -14.04 -9.65
C ARG A 102 -10.41 -13.67 -10.65
N ARG A 103 -9.59 -14.65 -10.99
CA ARG A 103 -8.54 -14.54 -12.01
C ARG A 103 -9.12 -14.73 -13.41
N LYS A 104 -8.32 -14.38 -14.42
CA LYS A 104 -8.73 -14.47 -15.84
C LYS A 104 -8.94 -15.91 -16.30
N ASP A 105 -8.21 -16.87 -15.72
CA ASP A 105 -8.36 -18.30 -15.94
C ASP A 105 -9.64 -18.88 -15.29
N GLY A 106 -10.39 -18.08 -14.53
CA GLY A 106 -11.60 -18.50 -13.82
C GLY A 106 -11.36 -18.95 -12.39
N THR A 107 -10.10 -19.12 -11.96
CA THR A 107 -9.74 -19.52 -10.61
C THR A 107 -10.16 -18.45 -9.60
N VAL A 108 -10.72 -18.87 -8.47
CA VAL A 108 -11.08 -17.98 -7.36
C VAL A 108 -10.08 -18.19 -6.24
N ILE A 109 -9.38 -17.14 -5.84
CA ILE A 109 -8.38 -17.18 -4.76
C ILE A 109 -8.75 -16.21 -3.64
N TYR A 110 -8.33 -16.54 -2.43
CA TYR A 110 -8.40 -15.67 -1.27
C TYR A 110 -7.21 -15.95 -0.34
N PHE A 111 -6.80 -14.94 0.41
CA PHE A 111 -5.74 -15.07 1.41
C PHE A 111 -6.34 -15.16 2.82
N GLU A 112 -5.56 -15.65 3.77
CA GLU A 112 -5.95 -15.71 5.17
C GLU A 112 -6.17 -14.31 5.76
N ASP A 113 -5.26 -13.37 5.46
CA ASP A 113 -5.24 -12.03 6.02
C ASP A 113 -5.19 -10.93 4.94
N ASN A 114 -5.51 -9.70 5.37
CA ASN A 114 -5.28 -8.51 4.58
C ASN A 114 -3.93 -7.93 4.95
N ALA A 115 -3.05 -7.76 3.97
CA ALA A 115 -1.70 -7.27 4.23
C ALA A 115 -1.22 -6.27 3.17
N GLY A 116 -0.36 -5.35 3.60
CA GLY A 116 0.30 -4.38 2.75
C GLY A 116 1.76 -4.14 3.13
N VAL A 117 2.49 -3.52 2.20
CA VAL A 117 3.92 -3.19 2.32
C VAL A 117 4.08 -1.67 2.18
N ILE A 118 4.90 -1.06 3.03
CA ILE A 118 5.19 0.37 2.95
C ILE A 118 6.15 0.62 1.79
N VAL A 119 5.80 1.61 0.97
CA VAL A 119 6.60 2.04 -0.18
C VAL A 119 6.99 3.51 -0.06
N ASN A 120 7.86 3.98 -0.95
CA ASN A 120 8.12 5.38 -1.17
C ASN A 120 7.17 5.95 -2.25
N ASN A 121 7.26 7.26 -2.51
CA ASN A 121 6.44 7.91 -3.54
C ASN A 121 6.76 7.44 -4.97
N LYS A 122 7.89 6.76 -5.18
CA LYS A 122 8.29 6.15 -6.45
C LYS A 122 7.79 4.70 -6.58
N GLY A 123 7.14 4.15 -5.55
CA GLY A 123 6.65 2.77 -5.54
C GLY A 123 7.70 1.71 -5.17
N GLU A 124 8.87 2.12 -4.68
CA GLU A 124 9.89 1.19 -4.18
C GLU A 124 9.62 0.88 -2.72
N MET A 125 9.83 -0.37 -2.30
CA MET A 125 9.62 -0.76 -0.90
C MET A 125 10.60 -0.04 0.02
N LYS A 126 10.11 0.30 1.22
CA LYS A 126 10.96 0.83 2.29
C LYS A 126 11.65 -0.28 3.09
N GLY A 127 10.98 -1.42 3.24
CA GLY A 127 11.55 -2.62 3.84
C GLY A 127 12.54 -3.30 2.89
N SER A 128 13.18 -4.37 3.36
CA SER A 128 14.09 -5.19 2.56
C SER A 128 13.52 -6.58 2.27
N ALA A 129 12.54 -7.04 3.04
CA ALA A 129 11.96 -8.37 2.89
C ALA A 129 10.47 -8.34 3.21
N ILE A 130 9.73 -9.23 2.54
CA ILE A 130 8.29 -9.42 2.73
C ILE A 130 8.04 -10.75 3.42
N THR A 131 7.21 -10.74 4.46
CA THR A 131 6.79 -11.96 5.17
C THR A 131 5.53 -12.54 4.54
N GLY A 132 5.62 -13.82 4.16
CA GLY A 132 4.50 -14.58 3.61
C GLY A 132 4.32 -14.42 2.09
N PRO A 133 3.27 -15.04 1.52
CA PRO A 133 3.04 -15.03 0.09
C PRO A 133 2.56 -13.66 -0.41
N VAL A 134 2.91 -13.34 -1.65
CA VAL A 134 2.41 -12.16 -2.38
C VAL A 134 1.51 -12.62 -3.51
N ALA A 135 0.40 -11.93 -3.73
CA ALA A 135 -0.48 -12.23 -4.86
C ALA A 135 0.22 -11.91 -6.20
N LYS A 136 0.05 -12.79 -7.19
CA LYS A 136 0.56 -12.63 -8.56
C LYS A 136 0.20 -11.27 -9.16
N GLU A 137 -1.02 -10.81 -8.95
CA GLU A 137 -1.52 -9.53 -9.45
C GLU A 137 -0.71 -8.34 -8.90
N CYS A 138 -0.20 -8.45 -7.67
CA CYS A 138 0.70 -7.45 -7.11
C CYS A 138 2.12 -7.59 -7.65
N ALA A 139 2.62 -8.83 -7.80
CA ALA A 139 3.96 -9.09 -8.31
C ALA A 139 4.14 -8.60 -9.76
N ASP A 140 3.13 -8.80 -10.61
CA ASP A 140 3.14 -8.36 -12.01
C ASP A 140 3.17 -6.82 -12.15
N LEU A 141 2.54 -6.11 -11.20
CA LEU A 141 2.48 -4.64 -11.19
C LEU A 141 3.69 -3.98 -10.54
N TRP A 142 4.34 -4.66 -9.58
CA TRP A 142 5.37 -4.06 -8.74
C TRP A 142 6.63 -4.94 -8.73
N PRO A 143 7.55 -4.76 -9.69
CA PRO A 143 8.72 -5.62 -9.85
C PRO A 143 9.61 -5.67 -8.60
N ARG A 144 9.78 -4.53 -7.92
CA ARG A 144 10.55 -4.47 -6.67
C ARG A 144 9.91 -5.29 -5.56
N ILE A 145 8.57 -5.33 -5.47
CA ILE A 145 7.84 -6.17 -4.51
C ILE A 145 8.02 -7.64 -4.87
N ALA A 146 7.90 -7.99 -6.15
CA ALA A 146 8.12 -9.36 -6.62
C ALA A 146 9.52 -9.89 -6.26
N SER A 147 10.57 -9.08 -6.43
CA SER A 147 11.95 -9.49 -6.16
C SER A 147 12.26 -9.77 -4.69
N ASN A 148 11.51 -9.20 -3.73
CA ASN A 148 11.76 -9.42 -2.29
C ASN A 148 10.64 -10.25 -1.63
N ALA A 149 9.76 -10.85 -2.44
CA ALA A 149 8.74 -11.78 -1.97
C ALA A 149 9.34 -13.18 -1.80
N GLY A 150 9.08 -13.83 -0.67
CA GLY A 150 9.50 -15.22 -0.45
C GLY A 150 8.74 -16.23 -1.32
N SER A 151 7.47 -15.95 -1.60
CA SER A 151 6.65 -16.75 -2.52
C SER A 151 5.58 -15.89 -3.21
N VAL A 152 5.22 -16.27 -4.44
CA VAL A 152 4.17 -15.62 -5.23
C VAL A 152 3.08 -16.65 -5.52
N ALA A 153 1.82 -16.30 -5.23
CA ALA A 153 0.65 -17.16 -5.38
C ALA A 153 -0.32 -16.62 -6.44
#